data_AF-A0A661P4M8-F1
#
_entry.id   AF-A0A661P4M8-F1
#
_cell.length_a   1.000
_cell.length_b   1.000
_cell.length_c   1.000
_cell.angle_alpha   90.00
_cell.angle_beta   90.00
_cell.angle_gamma   90.00
#
_symmetry.space_group_name_H-M   'P 1'
#
loop_
_entity.id
_entity.type
_entity.pdbx_description
1 polymer ?
#
loop_
_entity_poly.entity_id
_entity_poly.type
_entity_poly.pdbx_seq_one_letter_code
_entity_poly.pdbx_strand_id
1 'polypeptide(L)'
;MLRLLHRFPLVTRGLRAISYRARLGRGEPGGEIRYHTIAGDSSHHWSVTLCSTLDPEEIRRWTTAQTLENIEVTDQVSPDRGWFLAPGEDLHSVPPGWLESALLVAFTESIDAMVLAERVSSAPQDLPTSAEDLLDAPWRSLTLFSAQSYRWDPRTDTVRYRRDTPIAKVIGPNGVGSTPPRSLADSPNSRGPYLGARPLPGLLKIGLADHLPAVKTDEGDPRPGILVTVPFLARGGAEHTLFETLKVLHGDYRMAFVTLAPHRAELGDRRNDFEGLSPHFFSLGDWVHPDAMVPMLLHLIDRLNIDVL
;
A
#
# COMPACT_ATOMS: atom_id res chain seq x y z
N MET A 1 -25.54 -9.60 3.05
CA MET A 1 -25.16 -10.58 4.10
C MET A 1 -23.92 -10.13 4.88
N LEU A 2 -22.89 -9.58 4.24
CA LEU A 2 -21.68 -9.04 4.90
C LEU A 2 -21.92 -7.85 5.84
N ARG A 3 -22.79 -6.88 5.47
CA ARG A 3 -23.16 -5.73 6.32
C ARG A 3 -23.87 -6.11 7.65
N LEU A 4 -24.49 -7.28 7.72
CA LEU A 4 -25.22 -7.75 8.91
C LEU A 4 -24.31 -8.43 9.95
N LEU A 5 -23.13 -8.89 9.55
CA LEU A 5 -22.16 -9.54 10.45
C LEU A 5 -21.31 -8.54 11.25
N HIS A 6 -21.23 -7.28 10.81
CA HIS A 6 -20.44 -6.23 11.48
C HIS A 6 -21.16 -5.54 12.65
N ARG A 7 -22.46 -5.83 12.87
CA ARG A 7 -23.28 -5.20 13.92
C ARG A 7 -23.27 -5.94 15.27
N PHE A 8 -22.47 -6.99 15.43
CA PHE A 8 -22.28 -7.65 16.72
C PHE A 8 -21.05 -7.09 17.44
N PRO A 9 -21.22 -6.37 18.57
CA PRO A 9 -20.10 -6.03 19.42
C PRO A 9 -19.71 -7.26 20.25
N LEU A 10 -18.40 -7.44 20.44
CA LEU A 10 -17.70 -8.50 21.18
C LEU A 10 -17.39 -9.76 20.36
N VAL A 11 -16.12 -9.89 19.95
CA VAL A 11 -15.19 -10.94 20.42
C VAL A 11 -13.76 -10.56 19.98
N THR A 12 -12.88 -10.42 20.97
CA THR A 12 -11.42 -10.20 20.92
C THR A 12 -10.88 -8.99 20.14
N ARG A 13 -10.66 -7.89 20.86
CA ARG A 13 -9.78 -6.77 20.47
C ARG A 13 -8.32 -7.21 20.58
N GLY A 14 -7.57 -7.19 19.49
CA GLY A 14 -6.12 -7.34 19.51
C GLY A 14 -5.57 -7.59 18.12
N LEU A 15 -4.42 -6.97 17.82
CA LEU A 15 -3.78 -7.05 16.50
C LEU A 15 -3.54 -8.51 16.13
N ARG A 16 -3.92 -8.85 14.90
CA ARG A 16 -3.57 -10.11 14.24
C ARG A 16 -2.13 -9.99 13.74
N ALA A 17 -1.43 -11.10 13.51
CA ALA A 17 -0.09 -11.06 12.93
C ALA A 17 0.09 -12.15 11.86
N ILE A 18 0.71 -11.79 10.74
CA ILE A 18 1.14 -12.71 9.67
C ILE A 18 2.55 -13.17 9.99
N SER A 19 2.84 -14.46 9.83
CA SER A 19 4.18 -15.01 10.00
C SER A 19 4.78 -15.48 8.68
N TYR A 20 5.93 -14.94 8.26
CA TYR A 20 6.70 -15.40 7.12
C TYR A 20 7.80 -16.36 7.60
N ARG A 21 7.71 -17.66 7.27
CA ARG A 21 8.76 -18.64 7.55
C ARG A 21 9.60 -18.90 6.29
N ALA A 22 10.93 -18.83 6.40
CA ALA A 22 11.81 -19.34 5.35
C ALA A 22 11.68 -20.87 5.22
N ARG A 23 11.74 -21.41 4.00
CA ARG A 23 11.94 -22.85 3.79
C ARG A 23 13.34 -23.21 4.29
N LEU A 24 13.43 -23.83 5.46
CA LEU A 24 14.68 -24.44 5.93
C LEU A 24 15.05 -25.56 4.94
N GLY A 25 16.31 -25.60 4.53
CA GLY A 25 16.80 -26.58 3.56
C GLY A 25 16.56 -28.03 4.02
N ARG A 26 16.09 -28.85 3.06
CA ARG A 26 15.85 -30.31 3.08
C ARG A 26 14.76 -30.83 4.04
N GLY A 27 13.55 -30.95 3.49
CA GLY A 27 12.66 -32.09 3.76
C GLY A 27 11.54 -31.89 4.77
N GLU A 28 11.47 -30.75 5.47
CA GLU A 28 10.35 -30.50 6.39
C GLU A 28 9.17 -29.80 5.71
N PRO A 29 7.92 -30.28 5.90
CA PRO A 29 6.75 -29.69 5.28
C PRO A 29 6.44 -28.31 5.89
N GLY A 30 6.35 -27.32 4.99
CA GLY A 30 5.29 -26.31 4.93
C GLY A 30 5.20 -25.30 6.08
N GLY A 31 5.32 -24.02 5.74
CA GLY A 31 5.16 -22.92 6.68
C GLY A 31 3.86 -23.02 7.49
N GLU A 32 4.00 -22.80 8.78
CA GLU A 32 2.89 -22.74 9.71
C GLU A 32 2.53 -21.27 9.93
N ILE A 33 1.35 -20.87 9.45
CA ILE A 33 0.76 -19.58 9.80
C ILE A 33 0.20 -19.73 11.22
N ARG A 34 0.85 -19.09 12.19
CA ARG A 34 0.35 -19.04 13.58
C ARG A 34 -0.23 -17.67 13.87
N TYR A 35 -1.49 -17.66 14.26
CA TYR A 35 -2.19 -16.49 14.76
C TYR A 35 -1.68 -16.17 16.18
N HIS A 36 -1.29 -14.92 16.38
CA HIS A 36 -1.02 -14.39 17.71
C HIS A 36 -1.81 -13.10 17.87
N THR A 37 -2.51 -12.97 18.99
CA THR A 37 -3.08 -11.70 19.44
C THR A 37 -1.96 -10.94 20.15
N ILE A 38 -1.54 -9.81 19.59
CA ILE A 38 -0.61 -8.89 20.25
C ILE A 38 -1.38 -7.61 20.57
N ALA A 39 -1.28 -7.15 21.81
CA ALA A 39 -1.75 -5.81 22.18
C ALA A 39 -0.73 -4.79 21.67
N GLY A 40 -1.15 -3.91 20.76
CA GLY A 40 -0.36 -2.81 20.22
C GLY A 40 -1.21 -1.54 20.13
N ASP A 41 -0.53 -0.41 20.19
CA ASP A 41 -1.12 0.92 20.38
C ASP A 41 -1.82 1.44 19.12
N SER A 42 -3.11 1.75 19.24
CA SER A 42 -3.99 2.20 18.15
C SER A 42 -3.88 3.71 17.85
N SER A 43 -2.79 4.36 18.27
CA SER A 43 -2.62 5.82 18.27
C SER A 43 -1.99 6.41 16.99
N HIS A 44 -1.95 5.66 15.89
CA HIS A 44 -1.32 6.12 14.66
C HIS A 44 -2.19 7.18 13.98
N HIS A 45 -1.67 8.41 13.95
CA HIS A 45 -2.32 9.55 13.30
C HIS A 45 -2.21 9.40 11.78
N TRP A 46 -3.30 9.71 11.07
CA TRP A 46 -3.44 9.49 9.63
C TRP A 46 -2.80 10.57 8.75
N SER A 47 -2.12 11.55 9.33
CA SER A 47 -1.52 12.63 8.54
C SER A 47 -0.36 12.10 7.71
N VAL A 48 -0.38 12.42 6.42
CA VAL A 48 0.84 12.44 5.62
C VAL A 48 1.35 13.85 5.53
N THR A 49 2.62 14.01 5.86
CA THR A 49 3.36 15.23 5.68
C THR A 49 4.26 15.09 4.47
N LEU A 50 4.08 15.92 3.45
CA LEU A 50 5.03 16.05 2.36
C LEU A 50 6.15 17.00 2.80
N CYS A 51 7.34 16.45 3.00
CA CYS A 51 8.55 17.21 3.32
C CYS A 51 9.37 17.35 2.04
N SER A 52 9.41 18.54 1.44
CA SER A 52 10.03 18.72 0.11
C SER A 52 10.80 20.03 -0.02
N THR A 53 11.86 20.00 -0.82
CA THR A 53 12.58 21.19 -1.31
C THR A 53 12.19 21.57 -2.73
N LEU A 54 11.21 20.88 -3.33
CA LEU A 54 10.73 21.14 -4.69
C LEU A 54 9.95 22.45 -4.76
N ASP A 55 9.67 22.89 -5.99
CA ASP A 55 8.90 24.09 -6.24
C ASP A 55 7.48 24.00 -5.61
N PRO A 56 7.01 25.03 -4.88
CA PRO A 56 5.69 25.01 -4.25
C PRO A 56 4.50 24.83 -5.22
N GLU A 57 4.61 25.26 -6.48
CA GLU A 57 3.55 25.02 -7.48
C GLU A 57 3.52 23.57 -7.92
N GLU A 58 4.69 22.94 -8.07
CA GLU A 58 4.80 21.50 -8.36
C GLU A 58 4.17 20.66 -7.25
N ILE A 59 4.49 20.98 -5.99
CA ILE A 59 3.90 20.34 -4.82
C ILE A 59 2.37 20.52 -4.80
N ARG A 60 1.89 21.75 -5.05
CA ARG A 60 0.45 22.03 -5.08
C ARG A 60 -0.26 21.26 -6.19
N ARG A 61 0.33 21.20 -7.38
CA ARG A 61 -0.22 20.46 -8.52
C ARG A 61 -0.32 18.96 -8.19
N TRP A 62 0.74 18.40 -7.62
CA TRP A 62 0.76 17.00 -7.25
C TRP A 62 -0.25 16.68 -6.13
N THR A 63 -0.26 17.44 -5.03
CA THR A 63 -1.17 17.23 -3.90
C THR A 63 -2.65 17.37 -4.29
N THR A 64 -2.98 18.33 -5.17
CA THR A 64 -4.36 18.51 -5.67
C THR A 64 -4.84 17.31 -6.50
N ALA A 65 -3.91 16.59 -7.14
CA ALA A 65 -4.24 15.41 -7.92
C ALA A 65 -4.43 14.16 -7.04
N GLN A 66 -3.98 14.16 -5.79
CA GLN A 66 -4.06 12.97 -4.93
C GLN A 66 -5.50 12.69 -4.46
N THR A 67 -5.75 11.41 -4.17
CA THR A 67 -7.05 10.94 -3.69
C THR A 67 -7.17 10.96 -2.17
N LEU A 68 -6.26 11.59 -1.42
CA LEU A 68 -6.36 11.73 0.04
C LEU A 68 -6.99 13.05 0.48
N GLU A 69 -7.74 13.05 1.58
CA GLU A 69 -8.36 14.28 2.12
C GLU A 69 -7.35 15.19 2.85
N ASN A 70 -6.44 14.63 3.63
CA ASN A 70 -5.48 15.40 4.45
C ASN A 70 -4.05 15.07 4.07
N ILE A 71 -3.49 15.89 3.17
CA ILE A 71 -2.05 15.95 2.94
C ILE A 71 -1.57 17.30 3.50
N GLU A 72 -0.72 17.25 4.51
CA GLU A 72 -0.06 18.43 5.04
C GLU A 72 1.24 18.67 4.27
N VAL A 73 1.48 19.89 3.83
CA VAL A 73 2.74 20.28 3.20
C VAL A 73 3.53 21.11 4.19
N THR A 74 4.79 20.76 4.41
CA THR A 74 5.66 21.51 5.31
C THR A 74 7.08 21.63 4.77
N ASP A 75 7.70 22.76 5.09
CA ASP A 75 9.14 22.97 4.96
C ASP A 75 9.91 22.40 6.17
N GLN A 76 9.20 21.93 7.20
CA GLN A 76 9.82 21.29 8.36
C GLN A 76 10.53 19.99 7.98
N VAL A 77 11.70 19.84 8.61
CA VAL A 77 12.60 18.70 8.46
C VAL A 77 12.04 17.49 9.21
N SER A 78 11.09 16.78 8.56
CA SER A 78 10.36 15.62 9.07
C SER A 78 9.41 15.94 10.24
N PRO A 79 8.13 15.55 10.17
CA PRO A 79 7.20 15.76 11.28
C PRO A 79 7.59 14.90 12.49
N ASP A 80 7.11 15.25 13.68
CA ASP A 80 7.31 14.43 14.89
C ASP A 80 6.33 13.26 14.99
N ARG A 81 5.27 13.25 14.16
CA ARG A 81 4.19 12.25 14.16
C ARG A 81 3.67 12.01 12.74
N GLY A 82 3.05 10.85 12.55
CA GLY A 82 2.43 10.45 11.27
C GLY A 82 3.44 9.85 10.29
N TRP A 83 3.11 9.98 9.01
CA TRP A 83 3.93 9.50 7.90
C TRP A 83 4.47 10.69 7.11
N PHE A 84 5.63 10.54 6.49
CA PHE A 84 6.17 11.55 5.60
C PHE A 84 6.71 10.97 4.31
N LEU A 85 6.65 11.81 3.27
CA LEU A 85 7.34 11.61 2.01
C LEU A 85 8.46 12.63 1.91
N ALA A 86 9.63 12.17 1.51
CA ALA A 86 10.71 13.02 1.04
C ALA A 86 10.80 12.80 -0.48
N PRO A 87 10.09 13.58 -1.31
CA PRO A 87 10.07 13.37 -2.75
C PRO A 87 11.39 13.85 -3.39
N GLY A 88 11.66 13.34 -4.58
CA GLY A 88 12.72 13.84 -5.47
C GLY A 88 12.11 14.43 -6.74
N GLU A 89 12.93 14.72 -7.75
CA GLU A 89 12.50 15.31 -9.03
C GLU A 89 11.43 14.46 -9.76
N ASP A 90 11.36 13.16 -9.47
CA ASP A 90 10.41 12.22 -10.07
C ASP A 90 8.99 12.28 -9.47
N LEU A 91 8.66 13.24 -8.60
CA LEU A 91 7.35 13.33 -7.94
C LEU A 91 6.17 13.30 -8.93
N HIS A 92 6.34 13.93 -10.09
CA HIS A 92 5.34 13.99 -11.16
C HIS A 92 5.05 12.64 -11.81
N SER A 93 5.90 11.63 -11.63
CA SER A 93 5.71 10.27 -12.15
C SER A 93 4.82 9.40 -11.26
N VAL A 94 4.48 9.87 -10.05
CA VAL A 94 3.70 9.13 -9.06
C VAL A 94 2.19 9.31 -9.32
N PRO A 95 1.41 8.24 -9.53
CA PRO A 95 -0.02 8.33 -9.78
C PRO A 95 -0.85 8.93 -8.62
N PRO A 96 -2.00 9.56 -8.90
CA PRO A 96 -2.96 10.08 -7.90
C PRO A 96 -3.35 9.15 -6.74
N GLY A 97 -3.64 7.88 -7.03
CA GLY A 97 -4.08 6.90 -6.02
C GLY A 97 -2.94 6.25 -5.25
N TRP A 98 -1.70 6.59 -5.58
CA TRP A 98 -0.51 5.94 -5.05
C TRP A 98 -0.35 6.14 -3.54
N LEU A 99 -0.46 7.38 -3.07
CA LEU A 99 -0.22 7.70 -1.67
C LEU A 99 -1.29 7.09 -0.76
N GLU A 100 -2.55 7.16 -1.21
CA GLU A 100 -3.66 6.52 -0.52
C GLU A 100 -3.44 5.01 -0.38
N SER A 101 -3.03 4.38 -1.47
CA SER A 101 -2.73 2.95 -1.51
C SER A 101 -1.57 2.57 -0.61
N ALA A 102 -0.47 3.33 -0.66
CA ALA A 102 0.70 3.11 0.18
C ALA A 102 0.36 3.23 1.68
N LEU A 103 -0.43 4.23 2.06
CA LEU A 103 -0.91 4.37 3.44
C LEU A 103 -1.83 3.21 3.84
N LEU A 104 -2.80 2.86 3.00
CA LEU A 104 -3.70 1.75 3.31
C LEU A 104 -2.92 0.47 3.60
N VAL A 105 -1.91 0.13 2.79
CA VAL A 105 -1.02 -1.00 3.04
C VAL A 105 -0.23 -0.81 4.33
N ALA A 106 0.39 0.35 4.52
CA ALA A 106 1.27 0.64 5.65
C ALA A 106 0.56 0.74 7.00
N PHE A 107 -0.73 1.06 7.00
CA PHE A 107 -1.58 0.99 8.19
C PHE A 107 -2.09 -0.44 8.39
N THR A 108 -2.49 -1.12 7.31
CA THR A 108 -2.98 -2.50 7.40
C THR A 108 -1.91 -3.41 7.96
N GLU A 109 -0.67 -3.25 7.51
CA GLU A 109 0.47 -4.05 7.93
C GLU A 109 1.38 -3.18 8.78
N SER A 110 1.71 -3.59 10.01
CA SER A 110 2.51 -2.78 10.96
C SER A 110 3.98 -2.65 10.53
N ILE A 111 4.22 -1.87 9.48
CA ILE A 111 5.53 -1.58 8.87
C ILE A 111 5.94 -0.13 9.18
N ASP A 112 7.23 0.16 9.02
CA ASP A 112 7.83 1.45 9.30
C ASP A 112 8.10 2.27 8.02
N ALA A 113 8.20 1.60 6.87
CA ALA A 113 8.35 2.24 5.56
C ALA A 113 7.67 1.41 4.47
N MET A 114 7.17 2.08 3.44
CA MET A 114 6.49 1.47 2.31
C MET A 114 7.00 2.04 1.00
N VAL A 115 7.52 1.17 0.15
CA VAL A 115 7.90 1.49 -1.22
C VAL A 115 6.84 0.92 -2.15
N LEU A 116 6.23 1.78 -2.95
CA LEU A 116 5.33 1.38 -4.01
C LEU A 116 5.93 1.87 -5.33
N ALA A 117 6.67 1.03 -6.04
CA ALA A 117 7.20 1.34 -7.37
C ALA A 117 6.35 0.77 -8.50
N GLU A 118 5.34 -0.01 -8.14
CA GLU A 118 4.36 -0.55 -9.06
C GLU A 118 3.76 0.58 -9.91
N ARG A 119 3.92 0.47 -11.24
CA ARG A 119 3.44 1.45 -12.25
C ARG A 119 4.03 2.86 -12.15
N VAL A 120 5.14 3.04 -11.45
CA VAL A 120 5.93 4.27 -11.51
C VAL A 120 7.00 4.11 -12.59
N SER A 121 6.90 4.85 -13.69
CA SER A 121 7.75 4.65 -14.88
C SER A 121 9.23 4.96 -14.66
N SER A 122 9.52 5.88 -13.75
CA SER A 122 10.87 6.26 -13.32
C SER A 122 11.46 5.28 -12.29
N ALA A 123 10.68 4.30 -11.81
CA ALA A 123 11.14 3.41 -10.76
C ALA A 123 12.31 2.53 -11.24
N PRO A 124 13.33 2.32 -10.37
CA PRO A 124 14.43 1.43 -10.68
C PRO A 124 13.96 0.00 -10.92
N GLN A 125 14.63 -0.69 -11.85
CA GLN A 125 14.35 -2.09 -12.15
C GLN A 125 14.92 -3.04 -11.08
N ASP A 126 16.06 -2.69 -10.50
CA ASP A 126 16.70 -3.48 -9.45
C ASP A 126 16.06 -3.17 -8.10
N LEU A 127 15.37 -4.18 -7.55
CA LEU A 127 14.71 -4.07 -6.26
C LEU A 127 15.72 -3.96 -5.11
N PRO A 128 15.40 -3.16 -4.09
CA PRO A 128 16.19 -3.10 -2.86
C PRO A 128 16.21 -4.46 -2.16
N THR A 129 17.34 -4.76 -1.56
CA THR A 129 17.67 -6.02 -0.87
C THR A 129 17.73 -5.86 0.65
N SER A 130 17.76 -4.61 1.12
CA SER A 130 17.78 -4.21 2.53
C SER A 130 16.97 -2.94 2.74
N ALA A 131 16.60 -2.65 4.00
CA ALA A 131 15.95 -1.38 4.31
C ALA A 131 16.91 -0.17 4.20
N GLU A 132 18.22 -0.40 4.12
CA GLU A 132 19.24 0.67 3.98
C GLU A 132 19.20 1.22 2.56
N ASP A 133 18.95 0.35 1.58
CA ASP A 133 18.83 0.70 0.15
C ASP A 133 17.70 1.71 -0.12
N LEU A 134 16.77 1.90 0.84
CA LEU A 134 15.65 2.84 0.76
C LEU A 134 15.98 4.26 1.19
N LEU A 135 17.09 4.44 1.90
CA LEU A 135 17.42 5.72 2.56
C LEU A 135 17.94 6.77 1.58
N ASP A 136 18.52 6.31 0.48
CA ASP A 136 19.13 7.12 -0.54
C ASP A 136 18.32 7.09 -1.85
N ALA A 137 18.61 8.03 -2.74
CA ALA A 137 18.11 7.96 -4.10
C ALA A 137 18.62 6.67 -4.76
N PRO A 138 17.80 6.01 -5.62
CA PRO A 138 16.51 6.45 -6.12
C PRO A 138 15.29 6.04 -5.28
N TRP A 139 15.44 5.12 -4.31
CA TRP A 139 14.29 4.53 -3.63
C TRP A 139 13.66 5.48 -2.60
N ARG A 140 14.45 6.37 -2.00
CA ARG A 140 13.98 7.40 -1.06
C ARG A 140 12.75 8.17 -1.58
N SER A 141 12.77 8.61 -2.83
CA SER A 141 11.70 9.45 -3.41
C SER A 141 10.39 8.70 -3.62
N LEU A 142 10.44 7.37 -3.69
CA LEU A 142 9.30 6.47 -3.88
C LEU A 142 8.88 5.78 -2.57
N THR A 143 9.39 6.25 -1.42
CA THR A 143 9.18 5.61 -0.12
C THR A 143 8.39 6.53 0.80
N LEU A 144 7.30 5.99 1.34
CA LEU A 144 6.56 6.55 2.46
C LEU A 144 7.19 6.08 3.78
N PHE A 145 7.58 7.01 4.65
CA PHE A 145 8.30 6.72 5.89
C PHE A 145 7.49 7.07 7.13
N SER A 146 7.52 6.23 8.16
CA SER A 146 6.97 6.57 9.48
C SER A 146 7.90 7.57 10.18
N ALA A 147 7.34 8.70 10.62
CA ALA A 147 8.07 9.73 11.39
C ALA A 147 8.63 9.23 12.73
N GLN A 148 8.08 8.12 13.24
CA GLN A 148 8.56 7.48 14.47
C GLN A 148 9.85 6.70 14.25
N SER A 149 10.04 6.16 13.04
CA SER A 149 11.14 5.24 12.72
C SER A 149 12.20 5.86 11.81
N TYR A 150 11.88 6.98 11.15
CA TYR A 150 12.74 7.64 10.19
C TYR A 150 12.77 9.17 10.37
N ARG A 151 13.82 9.80 9.84
CA ARG A 151 13.97 11.25 9.72
C ARG A 151 14.62 11.59 8.40
N TRP A 152 14.11 12.58 7.68
CA TRP A 152 14.78 13.17 6.52
C TRP A 152 15.60 14.40 6.92
N ASP A 153 16.76 14.59 6.30
CA ASP A 153 17.58 15.81 6.35
C ASP A 153 17.67 16.42 4.94
N PRO A 154 16.99 17.54 4.65
CA PRO A 154 16.99 18.16 3.33
C PRO A 154 18.33 18.79 2.95
N ARG A 155 19.24 19.04 3.92
CA ARG A 155 20.55 19.64 3.61
C ARG A 155 21.48 18.65 2.93
N THR A 156 21.39 17.39 3.33
CA THR A 156 22.17 16.29 2.75
C THR A 156 21.34 15.41 1.83
N ASP A 157 20.03 15.68 1.74
CA ASP A 157 19.02 14.87 1.06
C ASP A 157 19.04 13.38 1.43
N THR A 158 19.21 13.10 2.73
CA THR A 158 19.32 11.72 3.24
C THR A 158 18.21 11.42 4.22
N VAL A 159 17.64 10.22 4.17
CA VAL A 159 16.80 9.68 5.23
C VAL A 159 17.65 8.82 6.18
N ARG A 160 17.37 8.88 7.47
CA ARG A 160 18.07 8.09 8.49
C ARG A 160 17.10 7.44 9.45
N TYR A 161 17.52 6.32 10.02
CA TYR A 161 16.76 5.64 11.05
C TYR A 161 16.72 6.45 12.36
N ARG A 162 15.55 6.48 13.00
CA ARG A 162 15.37 6.83 14.41
C ARG A 162 15.32 5.58 15.30
N ARG A 163 14.90 4.45 14.72
CA ARG A 163 14.74 3.15 15.40
C ARG A 163 15.78 2.14 14.90
N ASP A 164 16.23 1.25 15.78
CA ASP A 164 17.29 0.28 15.46
C ASP A 164 16.89 -0.85 14.49
N THR A 165 15.58 -1.13 14.36
CA THR A 165 15.07 -2.29 13.62
C THR A 165 13.80 -1.96 12.83
N PRO A 166 13.85 -1.02 11.89
CA PRO A 166 12.69 -0.71 11.06
C PRO A 166 12.42 -1.85 10.08
N ILE A 167 11.14 -2.08 9.81
CA ILE A 167 10.66 -3.01 8.80
C ILE A 167 10.10 -2.19 7.65
N ALA A 168 10.64 -2.39 6.47
CA ALA A 168 10.10 -1.81 5.25
C ALA A 168 9.37 -2.87 4.43
N LYS A 169 8.41 -2.46 3.60
CA LYS A 169 7.80 -3.29 2.58
C LYS A 169 8.04 -2.69 1.20
N VAL A 170 8.32 -3.56 0.23
CA VAL A 170 8.61 -3.16 -1.14
C VAL A 170 7.67 -3.84 -2.10
N ILE A 171 6.94 -3.02 -2.85
CA ILE A 171 6.13 -3.41 -3.99
C ILE A 171 6.87 -2.94 -5.23
N GLY A 172 7.58 -3.87 -5.87
CA GLY A 172 8.34 -3.56 -7.08
C GLY A 172 7.46 -3.17 -8.27
N PRO A 173 8.07 -2.78 -9.41
CA PRO A 173 7.36 -2.41 -10.64
C PRO A 173 6.34 -3.45 -11.14
N ASN A 174 6.47 -4.71 -10.72
CA ASN A 174 5.62 -5.82 -11.15
C ASN A 174 4.63 -6.31 -10.05
N GLY A 175 4.57 -5.64 -8.89
CA GLY A 175 3.76 -6.08 -7.74
C GLY A 175 4.46 -7.08 -6.81
N VAL A 176 3.77 -7.54 -5.74
CA VAL A 176 4.32 -8.56 -4.83
C VAL A 176 4.30 -9.96 -5.45
N GLY A 177 3.32 -10.26 -6.29
CA GLY A 177 3.10 -11.60 -6.86
C GLY A 177 4.07 -11.96 -7.99
N SER A 178 4.70 -10.96 -8.59
CA SER A 178 5.74 -11.12 -9.61
C SER A 178 7.13 -11.30 -9.04
N THR A 179 7.30 -11.19 -7.72
CA THR A 179 8.57 -11.50 -7.08
C THR A 179 8.88 -12.93 -7.50
N PRO A 180 9.89 -13.18 -8.35
CA PRO A 180 10.17 -14.54 -8.74
C PRO A 180 10.44 -15.31 -7.45
N PRO A 181 10.29 -16.64 -7.43
CA PRO A 181 11.01 -17.47 -6.47
C PRO A 181 12.52 -17.35 -6.78
N ARG A 182 13.08 -16.14 -6.72
CA ARG A 182 14.52 -15.88 -6.66
C ARG A 182 14.94 -16.59 -5.39
N SER A 183 15.67 -17.70 -5.57
CA SER A 183 16.46 -18.42 -4.56
C SER A 183 16.12 -18.01 -3.12
N LEU A 184 15.28 -18.81 -2.47
CA LEU A 184 14.77 -18.64 -1.11
C LEU A 184 15.84 -18.64 0.02
N ALA A 185 17.07 -18.23 -0.28
CA ALA A 185 18.17 -17.89 0.60
C ALA A 185 19.05 -16.90 -0.20
N ASP A 186 19.30 -15.65 0.19
CA ASP A 186 20.55 -15.36 0.92
C ASP A 186 20.68 -13.90 1.38
N SER A 187 19.66 -13.03 1.28
CA SER A 187 19.74 -11.77 2.04
C SER A 187 19.24 -12.04 3.45
N PRO A 188 20.10 -11.98 4.49
CA PRO A 188 19.63 -12.09 5.87
C PRO A 188 18.58 -11.03 6.18
N ASN A 189 18.55 -9.93 5.42
CA ASN A 189 17.71 -8.75 5.62
C ASN A 189 16.38 -8.79 4.86
N SER A 190 16.03 -9.86 4.13
CA SER A 190 14.80 -9.92 3.32
C SER A 190 13.94 -11.15 3.63
N ARG A 191 12.62 -10.96 3.71
CA ARG A 191 11.62 -12.04 3.83
C ARG A 191 10.42 -11.70 2.95
N GLY A 192 10.31 -12.32 1.78
CA GLY A 192 9.26 -11.96 0.81
C GLY A 192 9.37 -10.48 0.42
N PRO A 193 8.28 -9.68 0.46
CA PRO A 193 8.34 -8.25 0.15
C PRO A 193 8.87 -7.38 1.31
N TYR A 194 9.25 -7.96 2.46
CA TYR A 194 9.70 -7.20 3.62
C TYR A 194 11.22 -7.16 3.72
N LEU A 195 11.73 -5.98 4.10
CA LEU A 195 13.13 -5.69 4.29
C LEU A 195 13.40 -5.20 5.71
N GLY A 196 14.53 -5.61 6.27
CA GLY A 196 15.05 -5.10 7.54
C GLY A 196 16.35 -4.33 7.33
N ALA A 197 16.66 -3.42 8.24
CA ALA A 197 18.01 -2.84 8.36
C ALA A 197 19.01 -3.83 8.98
N ARG A 198 18.50 -4.90 9.59
CA ARG A 198 19.27 -5.98 10.20
C ARG A 198 18.71 -7.33 9.75
N PRO A 199 19.46 -8.43 9.98
CA PRO A 199 18.99 -9.77 9.68
C PRO A 199 17.60 -10.03 10.26
N LEU A 200 16.64 -10.33 9.39
CA LEU A 200 15.29 -10.69 9.76
C LEU A 200 15.28 -12.13 10.32
N PRO A 201 14.43 -12.42 11.32
CA PRO A 201 14.30 -13.77 11.83
C PRO A 201 13.84 -14.75 10.75
N GLY A 202 14.12 -16.04 10.92
CA GLY A 202 13.62 -17.09 10.04
C GLY A 202 12.08 -17.20 10.03
N LEU A 203 11.43 -16.70 11.09
CA LEU A 203 10.00 -16.49 11.20
C LEU A 203 9.74 -15.00 11.49
N LEU A 204 9.42 -14.21 10.47
CA LEU A 204 9.09 -12.79 10.61
C LEU A 204 7.61 -12.62 10.92
N LYS A 205 7.27 -11.89 11.98
CA LYS A 205 5.88 -11.57 12.34
C LYS A 205 5.56 -10.12 11.96
N ILE A 206 4.53 -9.92 11.13
CA ILE A 206 4.01 -8.61 10.72
C ILE A 206 2.64 -8.41 11.34
N GLY A 207 2.45 -7.34 12.11
CA GLY A 207 1.15 -7.01 12.68
C GLY A 207 0.14 -6.62 11.60
N LEU A 208 -1.13 -6.90 11.85
CA LEU A 208 -2.26 -6.46 11.04
C LEU A 208 -3.16 -5.55 11.88
N ALA A 209 -3.37 -4.33 11.42
CA ALA A 209 -4.23 -3.38 12.10
C ALA A 209 -5.72 -3.73 11.90
N ASP A 210 -6.50 -3.53 12.96
CA ASP A 210 -7.96 -3.64 12.94
C ASP A 210 -8.63 -2.35 12.43
N HIS A 211 -7.86 -1.27 12.30
CA HIS A 211 -8.34 0.06 11.90
C HIS A 211 -7.49 0.60 10.75
N LEU A 212 -8.16 1.01 9.68
CA LEU A 212 -7.55 1.54 8.47
C LEU A 212 -7.88 3.03 8.33
N PRO A 213 -7.00 3.81 7.67
CA PRO A 213 -7.09 5.26 7.59
C PRO A 213 -8.32 5.72 6.79
N ALA A 214 -8.70 6.98 6.96
CA ALA A 214 -9.75 7.59 6.17
C ALA A 214 -9.35 7.69 4.68
N VAL A 215 -10.03 6.94 3.82
CA VAL A 215 -10.04 7.11 2.34
C VAL A 215 -10.89 8.33 1.99
N LYS A 216 -10.51 9.09 0.96
CA LYS A 216 -11.34 10.22 0.51
C LYS A 216 -12.68 9.72 0.03
N THR A 217 -13.72 10.39 0.50
CA THR A 217 -15.09 10.02 0.17
C THR A 217 -15.64 10.94 -0.91
N ASP A 218 -16.53 10.41 -1.74
CA ASP A 218 -17.41 11.22 -2.59
C ASP A 218 -18.57 11.81 -1.76
N GLU A 219 -18.27 12.33 -0.57
CA GLU A 219 -19.28 12.87 0.34
C GLU A 219 -20.11 13.97 -0.36
N GLY A 220 -21.43 13.76 -0.40
CA GLY A 220 -22.38 14.69 -1.02
C GLY A 220 -22.76 14.37 -2.47
N ASP A 221 -22.11 13.40 -3.13
CA ASP A 221 -22.59 12.90 -4.41
C ASP A 221 -23.78 11.94 -4.19
N PRO A 222 -24.97 12.25 -4.73
CA PRO A 222 -26.19 11.47 -4.49
C PRO A 222 -26.22 10.14 -5.24
N ARG A 223 -25.28 9.88 -6.15
CA ARG A 223 -25.25 8.66 -6.95
C ARG A 223 -24.94 7.44 -6.08
N PRO A 224 -25.57 6.28 -6.36
CA PRO A 224 -25.26 5.03 -5.66
C PRO A 224 -23.80 4.61 -5.87
N GLY A 225 -23.19 4.11 -4.80
CA GLY A 225 -21.83 3.58 -4.81
C GLY A 225 -21.78 2.12 -5.24
N ILE A 226 -20.92 1.77 -6.18
CA ILE A 226 -20.64 0.39 -6.60
C ILE A 226 -19.16 0.09 -6.36
N LEU A 227 -18.88 -1.03 -5.69
CA LEU A 227 -17.54 -1.60 -5.62
C LEU A 227 -17.47 -2.82 -6.52
N VAL A 228 -16.69 -2.74 -7.59
CA VAL A 228 -16.49 -3.86 -8.50
C VAL A 228 -15.23 -4.62 -8.08
N THR A 229 -15.42 -5.86 -7.64
CA THR A 229 -14.30 -6.76 -7.34
C THR A 229 -14.01 -7.67 -8.53
N VAL A 230 -12.75 -7.73 -8.94
CA VAL A 230 -12.28 -8.61 -10.01
C VAL A 230 -11.04 -9.37 -9.57
N PRO A 231 -10.77 -10.58 -10.09
CA PRO A 231 -9.49 -11.24 -9.83
C PRO A 231 -8.33 -10.37 -10.31
N PHE A 232 -8.33 -9.97 -11.58
CA PHE A 232 -7.32 -9.11 -12.20
C PHE A 232 -7.96 -8.36 -13.37
N LEU A 233 -7.23 -7.42 -13.97
CA LEU A 233 -7.69 -6.63 -15.12
C LEU A 233 -6.84 -6.90 -16.37
N ALA A 234 -7.15 -8.02 -17.03
CA ALA A 234 -6.55 -8.43 -18.29
C ALA A 234 -7.07 -7.63 -19.48
N ARG A 235 -6.33 -7.64 -20.62
CA ARG A 235 -6.73 -6.91 -21.83
C ARG A 235 -7.99 -7.44 -22.52
N GLY A 236 -8.16 -8.75 -22.55
CA GLY A 236 -9.26 -9.41 -23.26
C GLY A 236 -10.34 -9.98 -22.35
N GLY A 237 -11.28 -10.71 -22.94
CA GLY A 237 -12.24 -11.53 -22.18
C GLY A 237 -13.30 -10.73 -21.42
N ALA A 238 -13.65 -11.23 -20.23
CA ALA A 238 -14.70 -10.68 -19.40
C ALA A 238 -14.39 -9.25 -18.94
N GLU A 239 -13.11 -8.93 -18.77
CA GLU A 239 -12.61 -7.64 -18.31
C GLU A 239 -12.87 -6.54 -19.36
N HIS A 240 -12.80 -6.88 -20.66
CA HIS A 240 -13.18 -5.93 -21.71
C HIS A 240 -14.67 -5.64 -21.72
N THR A 241 -15.51 -6.67 -21.64
CA THR A 241 -16.96 -6.50 -21.58
C THR A 241 -17.38 -5.74 -20.32
N LEU A 242 -16.74 -6.02 -19.18
CA LEU A 242 -16.92 -5.28 -17.94
C LEU A 242 -16.58 -3.80 -18.14
N PHE A 243 -15.42 -3.48 -18.72
CA PHE A 243 -15.01 -2.10 -18.98
C PHE A 243 -16.02 -1.33 -19.84
N GLU A 244 -16.44 -1.90 -20.98
CA GLU A 244 -17.41 -1.23 -21.86
C GLU A 244 -18.77 -1.03 -21.18
N THR A 245 -19.18 -1.98 -20.32
CA THR A 245 -20.40 -1.86 -19.53
C THR A 245 -20.30 -0.72 -18.53
N LEU A 246 -19.19 -0.67 -17.76
CA LEU A 246 -18.97 0.36 -16.74
C LEU A 246 -18.82 1.74 -17.35
N LYS A 247 -18.24 1.86 -18.55
CA LYS A 247 -18.16 3.13 -19.28
C LYS A 247 -19.54 3.72 -19.58
N VAL A 248 -20.55 2.90 -19.86
CA VAL A 248 -21.93 3.39 -20.02
C VAL A 248 -22.52 3.83 -18.68
N LEU A 249 -22.19 3.12 -17.60
CA LEU A 249 -22.76 3.34 -16.27
C LEU A 249 -22.04 4.42 -15.44
N HIS A 250 -20.84 4.87 -15.84
CA HIS A 250 -19.99 5.77 -15.02
C HIS A 250 -20.66 7.11 -14.66
N GLY A 251 -21.63 7.55 -15.48
CA GLY A 251 -22.40 8.77 -15.20
C GLY A 251 -23.42 8.59 -14.07
N ASP A 252 -23.97 7.38 -13.93
CA ASP A 252 -25.08 7.08 -13.03
C ASP A 252 -24.63 6.57 -11.66
N TYR A 253 -23.39 6.08 -11.55
CA TYR A 253 -22.86 5.44 -10.36
C TYR A 253 -21.50 6.04 -9.97
N ARG A 254 -21.24 6.08 -8.66
CA ARG A 254 -19.88 6.23 -8.14
C ARG A 254 -19.25 4.86 -8.12
N MET A 255 -18.08 4.71 -8.73
CA MET A 255 -17.45 3.41 -8.88
C MET A 255 -16.17 3.35 -8.04
N ALA A 256 -15.90 2.18 -7.50
CA ALA A 256 -14.58 1.82 -6.97
C ALA A 256 -14.22 0.44 -7.51
N PHE A 257 -12.93 0.20 -7.68
CA PHE A 257 -12.41 -1.02 -8.30
C PHE A 257 -11.39 -1.67 -7.37
N VAL A 258 -11.53 -2.98 -7.17
CA VAL A 258 -10.57 -3.76 -6.37
C VAL A 258 -10.15 -5.00 -7.15
N THR A 259 -8.84 -5.16 -7.35
CA THR A 259 -8.28 -6.44 -7.84
C THR A 259 -7.90 -7.34 -6.66
N LEU A 260 -8.22 -8.63 -6.75
CA LEU A 260 -8.05 -9.60 -5.66
C LEU A 260 -6.91 -10.60 -5.88
N ALA A 261 -6.38 -10.67 -7.11
CA ALA A 261 -5.28 -11.52 -7.50
C ALA A 261 -4.15 -10.68 -8.12
N PRO A 262 -2.90 -11.12 -8.01
CA PRO A 262 -1.78 -10.43 -8.64
C PRO A 262 -1.98 -10.29 -10.14
N HIS A 263 -1.54 -9.15 -10.67
CA HIS A 263 -1.46 -8.89 -12.09
C HIS A 263 -0.53 -9.90 -12.77
N ARG A 264 -0.91 -10.28 -13.99
CA ARG A 264 -0.18 -11.23 -14.83
C ARG A 264 0.15 -10.56 -16.15
N ALA A 265 1.41 -10.21 -16.34
CA ALA A 265 1.88 -9.46 -17.50
C ALA A 265 1.48 -10.12 -18.83
N GLU A 266 1.46 -11.46 -18.87
CA GLU A 266 1.07 -12.25 -20.04
C GLU A 266 -0.40 -12.09 -20.45
N LEU A 267 -1.27 -11.61 -19.55
CA LEU A 267 -2.69 -11.37 -19.83
C LEU A 267 -2.96 -9.91 -20.27
N GLY A 268 -1.92 -9.06 -20.31
CA GLY A 268 -2.02 -7.64 -20.56
C GLY A 268 -2.63 -6.86 -19.40
N ASP A 269 -2.48 -5.53 -19.42
CA ASP A 269 -2.90 -4.63 -18.35
C ASP A 269 -3.96 -3.61 -18.82
N ARG A 270 -5.08 -3.54 -18.09
CA ARG A 270 -6.14 -2.52 -18.26
C ARG A 270 -6.34 -1.64 -17.05
N ARG A 271 -5.48 -1.70 -16.03
CA ARG A 271 -5.66 -0.90 -14.80
C ARG A 271 -5.76 0.60 -15.12
N ASN A 272 -4.96 1.08 -16.08
CA ASN A 272 -5.05 2.46 -16.60
C ASN A 272 -6.45 2.80 -17.18
N ASP A 273 -7.12 1.86 -17.84
CA ASP A 273 -8.45 2.11 -18.41
C ASP A 273 -9.47 2.33 -17.28
N PHE A 274 -9.42 1.50 -16.23
CA PHE A 274 -10.34 1.55 -15.09
C PHE A 274 -10.08 2.77 -14.19
N GLU A 275 -8.84 3.20 -14.04
CA GLU A 275 -8.50 4.48 -13.39
C GLU A 275 -9.09 5.69 -14.13
N GLY A 276 -9.27 5.58 -15.45
CA GLY A 276 -9.98 6.59 -16.22
C GLY A 276 -11.48 6.67 -15.92
N LEU A 277 -12.07 5.63 -15.31
CA LEU A 277 -13.48 5.60 -14.91
C LEU A 277 -13.69 6.05 -13.45
N SER A 278 -12.72 5.81 -12.57
CA SER A 278 -12.80 6.21 -11.17
C SER A 278 -11.42 6.46 -10.57
N PRO A 279 -11.26 7.48 -9.71
CA PRO A 279 -10.05 7.68 -8.93
C PRO A 279 -9.83 6.58 -7.87
N HIS A 280 -10.86 5.81 -7.51
CA HIS A 280 -10.81 4.79 -6.46
C HIS A 280 -10.50 3.40 -7.03
N PHE A 281 -9.23 3.19 -7.38
CA PHE A 281 -8.71 1.92 -7.88
C PHE A 281 -7.67 1.33 -6.92
N PHE A 282 -7.89 0.10 -6.45
CA PHE A 282 -7.04 -0.56 -5.46
C PHE A 282 -6.58 -1.94 -5.95
N SER A 283 -5.28 -2.10 -6.19
CA SER A 283 -4.71 -3.39 -6.60
C SER A 283 -4.35 -4.27 -5.39
N LEU A 284 -5.34 -4.70 -4.59
CA LEU A 284 -5.07 -5.47 -3.38
C LEU A 284 -4.27 -6.76 -3.68
N GLY A 285 -4.61 -7.44 -4.77
CA GLY A 285 -3.88 -8.61 -5.26
C GLY A 285 -2.38 -8.38 -5.49
N ASP A 286 -1.98 -7.17 -5.86
CA ASP A 286 -0.59 -6.80 -6.14
C ASP A 286 0.15 -6.29 -4.92
N TRP A 287 -0.56 -5.82 -3.88
CA TRP A 287 0.04 -4.99 -2.85
C TRP A 287 0.01 -5.60 -1.46
N VAL A 288 -1.05 -6.33 -1.10
CA VAL A 288 -1.29 -6.73 0.30
C VAL A 288 -1.18 -8.23 0.47
N HIS A 289 -0.85 -8.65 1.68
CA HIS A 289 -0.95 -10.08 1.99
C HIS A 289 -2.42 -10.56 1.86
N PRO A 290 -2.69 -11.77 1.33
CA PRO A 290 -4.07 -12.28 1.20
C PRO A 290 -4.91 -12.19 2.48
N ASP A 291 -4.30 -12.41 3.65
CA ASP A 291 -5.01 -12.32 4.94
C ASP A 291 -5.40 -10.89 5.34
N ALA A 292 -4.77 -9.88 4.73
CA ALA A 292 -5.08 -8.46 4.93
C ALA A 292 -6.20 -7.97 3.99
N MET A 293 -6.50 -8.70 2.90
CA MET A 293 -7.43 -8.25 1.86
C MET A 293 -8.86 -8.07 2.37
N VAL A 294 -9.38 -9.00 3.18
CA VAL A 294 -10.78 -8.94 3.64
C VAL A 294 -11.03 -7.75 4.57
N PRO A 295 -10.21 -7.50 5.62
CA PRO A 295 -10.31 -6.28 6.42
C PRO A 295 -10.25 -5.00 5.57
N MET A 296 -9.37 -4.95 4.57
CA MET A 296 -9.28 -3.80 3.66
C MET A 296 -10.52 -3.63 2.80
N LEU A 297 -11.06 -4.72 2.24
CA LEU A 297 -12.28 -4.66 1.42
C LEU A 297 -13.48 -4.17 2.23
N LEU A 298 -13.65 -4.66 3.46
CA LEU A 298 -14.72 -4.21 4.36
C LEU A 298 -14.58 -2.73 4.69
N HIS A 299 -13.36 -2.29 4.96
CA HIS A 299 -13.08 -0.87 5.19
C HIS A 299 -13.42 -0.01 3.97
N LEU A 300 -13.02 -0.41 2.76
CA LEU A 300 -13.34 0.32 1.53
C LEU A 300 -14.86 0.39 1.30
N ILE A 301 -15.59 -0.71 1.54
CA ILE A 301 -17.07 -0.74 1.45
C ILE A 301 -17.71 0.29 2.38
N ASP A 302 -17.26 0.32 3.64
CA ASP A 302 -17.81 1.21 4.65
C ASP A 302 -17.44 2.67 4.38
N ARG A 303 -16.18 2.95 4.00
CA ARG A 303 -15.69 4.32 3.80
C ARG A 303 -16.21 4.96 2.52
N LEU A 304 -16.24 4.22 1.41
CA LEU A 304 -16.72 4.75 0.13
C LEU A 304 -18.26 4.77 0.03
N ASN A 305 -18.94 4.38 1.12
CA ASN A 305 -20.39 4.26 1.21
C ASN A 305 -20.95 3.45 0.02
N ILE A 306 -20.45 2.22 -0.12
CA ILE A 306 -20.76 1.33 -1.25
C ILE A 306 -22.11 0.67 -1.05
N ASP A 307 -23.06 0.93 -1.94
CA ASP A 307 -24.41 0.37 -1.91
C ASP A 307 -24.48 -1.03 -2.52
N VAL A 308 -23.66 -1.28 -3.55
CA VAL A 308 -23.65 -2.53 -4.33
C VAL A 308 -22.22 -3.06 -4.46
N LEU A 309 -22.05 -4.36 -4.26
CA LEU A 309 -20.82 -5.12 -4.47
C LEU A 309 -21.03 -6.09 -5.64
#